data_AF-A0AAD7DSL5-F1
#
_entry.id   AF-A0AAD7DSL5-F1
#
_cell.length_a   1.000
_cell.length_b   1.000
_cell.length_c   1.000
_cell.angle_alpha   90.00
_cell.angle_beta   90.00
_cell.angle_gamma   90.00
#
_symmetry.space_group_name_H-M   'P 1'
#
loop_
_entity.id
_entity.type
_entity.pdbx_description
1 polymer ?
#
loop_
_entity_poly.entity_id
_entity_poly.type
_entity_poly.pdbx_seq_one_letter_code
_entity_poly.pdbx_strand_id
1 'polypeptide(L)'
;MIRGIRSLRQPPQDIFIGSPSRGPIQDQLWRHCGREPLGPLTTVRAFNEALHGLGTELPQFPEHELYRTFRAAFPDTASVRFTHTDLHPLNIIISSSSCEVIGIIDWQESGWYPEYWEYVKTSFNFELSGRWHDYLDVVLTDPYEAEAQALGLYTSTGIFREFLQ
;
A
#
# COMPACT_ATOMS: atom_id res chain seq x y z
N MET A 1 15.39 11.11 2.42
CA MET A 1 14.32 11.44 1.43
C MET A 1 12.98 10.85 1.84
N ILE A 2 12.83 9.52 1.96
CA ILE A 2 11.56 8.83 2.28
C ILE A 2 10.90 9.36 3.56
N ARG A 3 11.67 9.53 4.66
CA ARG A 3 11.15 10.13 5.90
C ARG A 3 10.52 11.53 5.69
N GLY A 4 11.03 12.31 4.74
CA GLY A 4 10.50 13.63 4.40
C GLY A 4 9.17 13.55 3.65
N ILE A 5 9.00 12.55 2.78
CA ILE A 5 7.72 12.30 2.12
C ILE A 5 6.68 11.81 3.15
N ARG A 6 7.09 10.91 4.04
CA ARG A 6 6.23 10.37 5.11
C ARG A 6 5.91 11.37 6.22
N SER A 7 6.62 12.50 6.29
CA SER A 7 6.31 13.60 7.22
C SER A 7 5.25 14.56 6.68
N LEU A 8 4.87 14.46 5.39
CA LEU A 8 3.76 15.23 4.83
C LEU A 8 2.44 14.90 5.55
N ARG A 9 1.62 15.92 5.76
CA ARG A 9 0.31 15.84 6.41
C ARG A 9 -0.71 16.63 5.63
N GLN A 10 -1.93 16.12 5.58
CA GLN A 10 -3.09 16.88 5.16
C GLN A 10 -3.58 17.79 6.29
N PRO A 11 -4.33 18.86 5.97
CA PRO A 11 -5.05 19.63 6.97
C PRO A 11 -6.01 18.72 7.76
N PRO A 12 -6.05 18.80 9.11
CA PRO A 12 -6.89 17.92 9.93
C PRO A 12 -8.38 17.93 9.57
N GLN A 13 -8.88 19.04 9.02
CA GLN A 13 -10.27 19.23 8.60
C GLN A 13 -10.58 18.71 7.19
N ASP A 14 -9.59 18.24 6.44
CA ASP A 14 -9.74 17.81 5.04
C ASP A 14 -8.90 16.56 4.76
N ILE A 15 -9.04 15.55 5.62
CA ILE A 15 -8.40 14.25 5.43
C ILE A 15 -9.18 13.44 4.38
N PHE A 16 -8.47 12.99 3.35
CA PHE A 16 -8.99 12.06 2.36
C PHE A 16 -7.91 11.04 1.94
N ILE A 17 -8.35 9.97 1.30
CA ILE A 17 -7.52 8.91 0.72
C ILE A 17 -7.75 8.90 -0.80
N GLY A 18 -6.69 9.01 -1.58
CA GLY A 18 -6.77 9.18 -3.03
C GLY A 18 -5.59 9.96 -3.60
N SER A 19 -5.71 10.41 -4.85
CA SER A 19 -4.64 11.15 -5.53
C SER A 19 -4.32 12.48 -4.82
N PRO A 20 -3.11 13.07 -5.00
CA PRO A 20 -2.75 14.34 -4.36
C PRO A 20 -3.71 15.50 -4.69
N SER A 21 -4.36 15.42 -5.86
CA SER A 21 -5.37 16.36 -6.35
C SER A 21 -6.80 16.05 -5.91
N ARG A 22 -6.97 15.19 -4.88
CA ARG A 22 -8.29 14.81 -4.33
C ARG A 22 -9.14 14.01 -5.32
N GLY A 23 -8.48 13.26 -6.20
CA GLY A 23 -9.09 12.33 -7.15
C GLY A 23 -9.10 10.89 -6.63
N PRO A 24 -9.45 9.93 -7.50
CA PRO A 24 -9.51 8.52 -7.13
C PRO A 24 -8.12 7.97 -6.76
N ILE A 25 -8.13 6.84 -6.06
CA ILE A 25 -6.96 6.01 -5.76
C ILE A 25 -6.23 5.69 -7.07
N GLN A 26 -4.91 5.90 -7.04
CA GLN A 26 -4.05 5.71 -8.21
C GLN A 26 -3.29 4.37 -8.16
N ASP A 27 -3.29 3.68 -7.02
CA ASP A 27 -2.64 2.39 -6.83
C ASP A 27 -3.10 1.37 -7.86
N GLN A 28 -2.13 0.77 -8.55
CA GLN A 28 -2.38 -0.20 -9.61
C GLN A 28 -3.13 -1.44 -9.12
N LEU A 29 -3.08 -1.78 -7.84
CA LEU A 29 -3.85 -2.88 -7.25
C LEU A 29 -5.35 -2.76 -7.59
N TRP A 30 -5.93 -1.56 -7.52
CA TRP A 30 -7.32 -1.32 -7.87
C TRP A 30 -7.56 -1.25 -9.38
N ARG A 31 -6.62 -0.66 -10.14
CA ARG A 31 -6.75 -0.55 -11.60
C ARG A 31 -6.76 -1.92 -12.28
N HIS A 32 -5.89 -2.83 -11.83
CA HIS A 32 -5.79 -4.18 -12.40
C HIS A 32 -7.01 -5.06 -12.08
N CYS A 33 -7.69 -4.83 -10.96
CA CYS A 33 -8.95 -5.52 -10.64
C CYS A 33 -10.15 -5.10 -11.53
N GLY A 34 -9.93 -4.25 -12.56
CA GLY A 34 -10.96 -3.86 -13.53
C GLY A 34 -12.13 -3.09 -12.92
N ARG A 35 -11.91 -2.44 -11.78
CA ARG A 35 -12.96 -1.69 -11.06
C ARG A 35 -13.01 -0.24 -11.53
N GLU A 36 -14.20 0.35 -11.43
CA GLU A 36 -14.38 1.79 -11.57
C GLU A 36 -13.42 2.55 -10.63
N PRO A 37 -12.92 3.74 -11.01
CA PRO A 37 -12.04 4.53 -10.17
C PRO A 37 -12.63 4.73 -8.76
N LEU A 38 -11.88 4.31 -7.73
CA LEU A 38 -12.34 4.35 -6.35
C LEU A 38 -11.88 5.62 -5.64
N GLY A 39 -12.80 6.32 -4.99
CA GLY A 39 -12.50 7.46 -4.12
C GLY A 39 -12.62 8.83 -4.80
N PRO A 40 -12.18 9.91 -4.13
CA PRO A 40 -11.47 9.90 -2.85
C PRO A 40 -12.32 9.32 -1.71
N LEU A 41 -11.70 8.57 -0.81
CA LEU A 41 -12.35 8.03 0.38
C LEU A 41 -12.11 8.95 1.56
N THR A 42 -13.03 8.98 2.52
CA THR A 42 -12.97 9.88 3.68
C THR A 42 -12.50 9.19 4.96
N THR A 43 -12.38 7.86 4.97
CA THR A 43 -11.98 7.09 6.16
C THR A 43 -11.09 5.91 5.80
N VAL A 44 -10.17 5.56 6.72
CA VAL A 44 -9.34 4.35 6.60
C VAL A 44 -10.20 3.08 6.63
N ARG A 45 -11.31 3.08 7.37
CA ARG A 45 -12.30 1.99 7.30
C ARG A 45 -12.79 1.74 5.88
N ALA A 46 -13.24 2.78 5.18
CA ALA A 46 -13.73 2.64 3.80
C ALA A 46 -12.63 2.10 2.87
N PHE A 47 -11.38 2.50 3.10
CA PHE A 47 -10.24 1.94 2.37
C PHE A 47 -10.04 0.45 2.67
N ASN A 48 -10.08 0.04 3.94
CA ASN A 48 -9.95 -1.36 4.36
C ASN A 48 -11.06 -2.24 3.82
N GLU A 49 -12.31 -1.75 3.85
CA GLU A 49 -13.46 -2.44 3.28
C GLU A 49 -13.34 -2.59 1.76
N ALA A 50 -12.85 -1.56 1.06
CA ALA A 50 -12.61 -1.63 -0.38
C ALA A 50 -11.47 -2.59 -0.74
N LEU A 51 -10.38 -2.60 0.04
CA LEU A 51 -9.26 -3.53 -0.12
C LEU A 51 -9.71 -4.96 0.08
N HIS A 52 -10.48 -5.23 1.14
CA HIS A 52 -11.11 -6.51 1.35
C HIS A 52 -12.02 -6.88 0.16
N GLY A 53 -12.83 -5.93 -0.30
CA GLY A 53 -13.75 -6.11 -1.42
C GLY A 53 -13.08 -6.49 -2.73
N LEU A 54 -11.76 -6.30 -2.91
CA LEU A 54 -11.02 -6.78 -4.09
C LEU A 54 -11.01 -8.30 -4.19
N GLY A 55 -11.12 -9.01 -3.07
CA GLY A 55 -11.17 -10.47 -3.05
C GLY A 55 -12.51 -11.03 -3.50
N THR A 56 -12.62 -11.33 -4.79
CA THR A 56 -13.85 -11.90 -5.40
C THR A 56 -14.18 -13.30 -4.90
N GLU A 57 -13.18 -14.09 -4.54
CA GLU A 57 -13.34 -15.46 -4.02
C GLU A 57 -13.44 -15.54 -2.49
N LEU A 58 -13.38 -14.39 -1.80
CA LEU A 58 -13.25 -14.40 -0.36
C LEU A 58 -14.58 -14.34 0.38
N PRO A 59 -14.73 -15.13 1.45
CA PRO A 59 -15.91 -15.05 2.28
C PRO A 59 -16.02 -13.66 2.92
N GLN A 60 -17.04 -12.90 2.52
CA GLN A 60 -17.37 -11.59 3.10
C GLN A 60 -18.10 -11.72 4.45
N PHE A 61 -18.02 -12.89 5.08
CA PHE A 61 -18.73 -13.22 6.30
C PHE A 61 -17.81 -13.01 7.51
N PRO A 62 -18.23 -12.24 8.54
CA PRO A 62 -17.45 -11.98 9.75
C PRO A 62 -16.95 -13.21 10.51
N GLU A 63 -17.55 -14.37 10.26
CA GLU A 63 -17.21 -15.63 10.91
C GLU A 63 -16.03 -16.37 10.25
N HIS A 64 -15.65 -16.02 9.03
CA HIS A 64 -14.58 -16.71 8.32
C HIS A 64 -13.20 -16.30 8.84
N GLU A 65 -12.30 -17.27 9.04
CA GLU A 65 -10.96 -17.03 9.60
C GLU A 65 -10.15 -16.02 8.78
N LEU A 66 -10.14 -16.15 7.44
CA LEU A 66 -9.44 -15.19 6.56
C LEU A 66 -9.99 -13.76 6.69
N TYR A 67 -11.31 -13.60 6.85
CA TYR A 67 -11.92 -12.29 7.08
C TYR A 67 -11.47 -11.70 8.41
N ARG A 68 -11.47 -12.51 9.47
CA ARG A 68 -11.05 -12.10 10.81
C ARG A 68 -9.58 -11.72 10.85
N THR A 69 -8.71 -12.52 10.24
CA THR A 69 -7.27 -12.25 10.14
C THR A 69 -7.01 -10.96 9.39
N PHE A 70 -7.64 -10.75 8.24
CA PHE A 70 -7.54 -9.50 7.49
C PHE A 70 -8.02 -8.31 8.33
N ARG A 71 -9.23 -8.38 8.91
CA ARG A 71 -9.76 -7.26 9.71
C ARG A 71 -8.98 -6.96 10.97
N ALA A 72 -8.41 -7.97 11.62
CA ALA A 72 -7.56 -7.80 12.79
C ALA A 72 -6.23 -7.12 12.46
N ALA A 73 -5.68 -7.38 11.27
CA ALA A 73 -4.41 -6.81 10.85
C ALA A 73 -4.53 -5.33 10.44
N PHE A 74 -5.65 -4.91 9.83
CA PHE A 74 -5.79 -3.54 9.30
C PHE A 74 -6.61 -2.62 10.21
N PRO A 75 -5.97 -1.74 11.01
CA PRO A 75 -6.67 -0.83 11.91
C PRO A 75 -7.39 0.29 11.14
N ASP A 76 -8.64 0.56 11.52
CA ASP A 76 -9.43 1.67 10.95
C ASP A 76 -9.01 3.04 11.48
N THR A 77 -8.15 3.07 12.49
CA THR A 77 -7.68 4.27 13.18
C THR A 77 -6.30 4.72 12.70
N ALA A 78 -5.75 4.08 11.67
CA ALA A 78 -4.45 4.43 11.12
C ALA A 78 -4.43 5.90 10.64
N SER A 79 -3.30 6.58 10.77
CA SER A 79 -3.17 7.93 10.22
C SER A 79 -3.04 7.89 8.68
N VAL A 80 -3.47 8.95 7.99
CA VAL A 80 -3.28 9.07 6.54
C VAL A 80 -1.97 9.81 6.25
N ARG A 81 -1.13 9.22 5.40
CA ARG A 81 0.20 9.72 5.01
C ARG A 81 0.33 9.75 3.50
N PHE A 82 1.26 10.57 3.02
CA PHE A 82 1.65 10.51 1.62
C PHE A 82 2.52 9.27 1.39
N THR A 83 2.17 8.49 0.38
CA THR A 83 2.85 7.22 0.05
C THR A 83 3.23 7.22 -1.42
N HIS A 84 4.36 6.59 -1.74
CA HIS A 84 4.80 6.34 -3.11
C HIS A 84 4.01 5.21 -3.76
N THR A 85 3.61 4.21 -2.96
CA THR A 85 2.89 2.97 -3.32
C THR A 85 3.58 2.03 -4.30
N ASP A 86 4.58 2.47 -5.06
CA ASP A 86 5.43 1.60 -5.89
C ASP A 86 6.92 1.77 -5.57
N LEU A 87 7.26 1.70 -4.28
CA LEU A 87 8.64 1.88 -3.85
C LEU A 87 9.41 0.57 -4.00
N HIS A 88 10.32 0.52 -4.97
CA HIS A 88 11.24 -0.61 -5.18
C HIS A 88 12.61 -0.13 -5.67
N PRO A 89 13.65 -0.99 -5.66
CA PRO A 89 15.02 -0.57 -5.98
C PRO A 89 15.19 0.18 -7.31
N LEU A 90 14.41 -0.15 -8.34
CA LEU A 90 14.54 0.52 -9.65
C LEU A 90 13.98 1.95 -9.63
N ASN A 91 13.09 2.25 -8.69
CA ASN A 91 12.55 3.59 -8.46
C ASN A 91 13.42 4.42 -7.49
N ILE A 92 14.56 3.89 -7.02
CA ILE A 92 15.49 4.57 -6.11
C ILE A 92 16.82 4.83 -6.83
N ILE A 93 17.18 6.10 -6.98
CA ILE A 93 18.45 6.51 -7.58
C ILE A 93 19.48 6.69 -6.48
N ILE A 94 20.61 5.99 -6.60
CA ILE A 94 21.74 6.05 -5.68
C ILE A 94 22.94 6.69 -6.37
N SER A 95 23.61 7.60 -5.68
CA SER A 95 24.88 8.17 -6.13
C SER A 95 25.97 7.09 -6.18
N SER A 96 26.65 6.97 -7.32
CA SER A 96 27.78 6.03 -7.47
C SER A 96 29.01 6.41 -6.65
N SER A 97 29.11 7.67 -6.19
CA SER A 97 30.26 8.16 -5.43
C SER A 97 30.04 8.15 -3.91
N SER A 98 28.82 8.44 -3.44
CA SER A 98 28.50 8.52 -2.01
C SER A 98 27.66 7.36 -1.48
N CYS A 99 27.10 6.51 -2.37
CA CYS A 99 26.14 5.47 -2.01
C CYS A 99 24.88 6.00 -1.29
N GLU A 100 24.56 7.29 -1.45
CA GLU A 100 23.39 7.91 -0.87
C GLU A 100 22.22 7.94 -1.86
N VAL A 101 20.99 7.87 -1.33
CA VAL A 101 19.77 8.06 -2.13
C VAL A 101 19.68 9.52 -2.58
N ILE A 102 19.76 9.75 -3.89
CA ILE A 102 19.69 11.08 -4.50
C ILE A 102 18.37 11.35 -5.21
N GLY A 103 17.53 10.34 -5.39
CA GLY A 103 16.23 10.51 -6.03
C GLY A 103 15.30 9.32 -5.82
N ILE A 104 14.01 9.62 -5.88
CA ILE A 104 12.92 8.64 -6.00
C ILE A 104 12.12 9.05 -7.23
N ILE A 105 11.82 8.10 -8.11
CA ILE A 105 11.13 8.32 -9.39
C ILE A 105 9.88 7.44 -9.47
N ASP A 106 9.09 7.66 -10.52
CA ASP A 106 7.84 6.93 -10.81
C ASP A 106 6.70 7.14 -9.79
N TRP A 107 6.31 8.40 -9.63
CA TRP A 107 5.29 8.84 -8.67
C TRP A 107 3.84 8.65 -9.13
N GLN A 108 3.59 7.93 -10.21
CA GLN A 108 2.29 7.89 -10.89
C GLN A 108 1.17 7.25 -10.08
N GLU A 109 1.51 6.42 -9.09
CA GLU A 109 0.57 5.78 -8.17
C GLU A 109 0.45 6.49 -6.81
N SER A 110 1.35 7.46 -6.58
CA SER A 110 1.47 8.14 -5.30
C SER A 110 0.21 8.91 -4.92
N GLY A 111 0.04 9.11 -3.62
CA GLY A 111 -1.14 9.78 -3.09
C GLY A 111 -1.22 9.69 -1.57
N TRP A 112 -2.41 9.96 -1.07
CA TRP A 112 -2.72 9.89 0.35
C TRP A 112 -3.36 8.54 0.68
N TYR A 113 -2.72 7.78 1.56
CA TYR A 113 -3.14 6.43 1.93
C TYR A 113 -2.93 6.19 3.43
N PRO A 114 -3.54 5.15 4.01
CA PRO A 114 -3.25 4.76 5.38
C PRO A 114 -1.74 4.53 5.59
N GLU A 115 -1.23 4.87 6.77
CA GLU A 115 0.21 4.87 7.04
C GLU A 115 0.88 3.50 6.83
N TYR A 116 0.18 2.40 7.06
CA TYR A 116 0.70 1.05 6.79
C TYR A 116 0.91 0.77 5.29
N TRP A 117 0.24 1.51 4.41
CA TRP A 117 0.11 1.14 2.99
C TRP A 117 1.45 1.12 2.24
N GLU A 118 2.35 2.06 2.53
CA GLU A 118 3.68 2.08 1.92
C GLU A 118 4.46 0.81 2.26
N TYR A 119 4.47 0.40 3.53
CA TYR A 119 5.18 -0.81 3.96
C TYR A 119 4.58 -2.05 3.33
N VAL A 120 3.25 -2.16 3.35
CA VAL A 120 2.51 -3.26 2.72
C VAL A 120 2.85 -3.40 1.24
N LYS A 121 2.75 -2.31 0.47
CA LYS A 121 3.05 -2.29 -0.97
C LYS A 121 4.52 -2.58 -1.27
N THR A 122 5.43 -1.96 -0.52
CA THR A 122 6.88 -2.17 -0.67
C THR A 122 7.27 -3.63 -0.40
N SER A 123 6.60 -4.28 0.57
CA SER A 123 6.80 -5.70 0.90
C SER A 123 6.22 -6.66 -0.15
N PHE A 124 5.24 -6.20 -0.93
CA PHE A 124 4.47 -7.00 -1.87
C PHE A 124 5.03 -6.96 -3.30
N ASN A 125 6.10 -6.21 -3.56
CA ASN A 125 6.62 -6.03 -4.92
C ASN A 125 7.32 -7.31 -5.43
N PHE A 126 6.56 -8.09 -6.22
CA PHE A 126 6.77 -9.51 -6.51
C PHE A 126 8.04 -9.86 -7.29
N GLU A 127 8.54 -8.95 -8.13
CA GLU A 127 9.57 -9.28 -9.12
C GLU A 127 11.01 -9.22 -8.58
N LEU A 128 11.23 -8.60 -7.41
CA LEU A 128 12.57 -8.32 -6.86
C LEU A 128 12.84 -9.05 -5.53
N SER A 129 12.05 -10.09 -5.26
CA SER A 129 11.93 -10.89 -4.02
C SER A 129 13.22 -11.56 -3.49
N GLY A 130 14.39 -11.29 -4.05
CA GLY A 130 15.65 -11.85 -3.57
C GLY A 130 16.11 -11.24 -2.24
N ARG A 131 16.45 -9.95 -2.25
CA ARG A 131 17.05 -9.25 -1.09
C ARG A 131 16.33 -7.97 -0.71
N TRP A 132 15.30 -7.57 -1.44
CA TRP A 132 14.60 -6.32 -1.17
C TRP A 132 14.00 -6.28 0.24
N HIS A 133 13.44 -7.42 0.66
CA HIS A 133 12.92 -7.61 2.02
C HIS A 133 13.97 -7.35 3.11
N ASP A 134 15.24 -7.70 2.89
CA ASP A 134 16.34 -7.45 3.85
C ASP A 134 16.58 -5.95 4.09
N TYR A 135 16.13 -5.09 3.19
CA TYR A 135 16.35 -3.64 3.25
C TYR A 135 15.09 -2.85 3.60
N LEU A 136 13.94 -3.51 3.82
CA LEU A 136 12.70 -2.81 4.16
C LEU A 136 12.85 -1.96 5.41
N ASP A 137 13.48 -2.51 6.46
CA ASP A 137 13.70 -1.78 7.73
C ASP A 137 14.71 -0.64 7.60
N VAL A 138 15.56 -0.68 6.56
CA VAL A 138 16.50 0.40 6.23
C VAL A 138 15.77 1.54 5.52
N VAL A 139 14.83 1.19 4.64
CA VAL A 139 14.10 2.10 3.75
C VAL A 139 12.88 2.71 4.47
N LEU A 140 12.19 1.92 5.27
CA LEU A 140 10.98 2.23 6.03
C LEU A 140 11.21 1.89 7.50
N THR A 141 11.07 2.89 8.37
CA THR A 141 11.35 2.73 9.80
C THR A 141 10.16 2.25 10.62
N ASP A 142 8.97 2.26 10.03
CA ASP A 142 7.72 1.86 10.69
C ASP A 142 7.32 0.48 10.14
N PRO A 143 7.51 -0.61 10.91
CA PRO A 143 7.19 -1.95 10.44
C PRO A 143 5.68 -2.22 10.54
N TYR A 144 5.08 -2.65 9.43
CA TYR A 144 3.67 -3.09 9.34
C TYR A 144 3.61 -4.53 8.83
N GLU A 145 4.34 -5.41 9.50
CA GLU A 145 4.49 -6.82 9.11
C GLU A 145 3.18 -7.59 9.17
N ALA A 146 2.33 -7.32 10.17
CA ALA A 146 1.04 -7.99 10.32
C ALA A 146 0.13 -7.68 9.13
N GLU A 147 0.06 -6.41 8.72
CA GLU A 147 -0.66 -5.95 7.54
C GLU A 147 -0.11 -6.57 6.26
N ALA A 148 1.22 -6.59 6.10
CA ALA A 148 1.88 -7.17 4.93
C ALA A 148 1.64 -8.68 4.82
N GLN A 149 1.75 -9.41 5.94
CA GLN A 149 1.46 -10.85 6.01
C GLN A 149 -0.02 -11.13 5.74
N ALA A 150 -0.93 -10.34 6.31
CA ALA A 150 -2.36 -10.49 6.08
C ALA A 150 -2.71 -10.30 4.60
N LEU A 151 -2.17 -9.26 3.93
CA LEU A 151 -2.36 -9.09 2.50
C LEU A 151 -1.73 -10.24 1.70
N GLY A 152 -0.52 -10.69 2.07
CA GLY A 152 0.13 -11.86 1.46
C GLY A 152 -0.75 -13.11 1.49
N LEU A 153 -1.31 -13.44 2.65
CA LEU A 153 -2.27 -14.55 2.79
C LEU A 153 -3.52 -14.32 1.93
N TYR A 154 -4.07 -13.11 1.95
CA TYR A 154 -5.25 -12.71 1.17
C TYR A 154 -5.04 -12.91 -0.34
N THR A 155 -3.82 -12.65 -0.83
CA THR A 155 -3.50 -12.75 -2.25
C THR A 155 -3.25 -14.18 -2.70
N SER A 156 -2.78 -15.04 -1.79
CA SER A 156 -2.54 -16.48 -2.02
C SER A 156 -3.84 -17.28 -2.24
N THR A 157 -4.99 -16.74 -1.85
CA THR A 157 -6.29 -17.42 -1.91
C THR A 157 -7.02 -17.23 -3.24
N GLY A 158 -6.37 -16.69 -4.27
CA GLY A 158 -6.91 -16.71 -5.65
C GLY A 158 -7.31 -15.36 -6.24
N ILE A 159 -7.27 -14.27 -5.47
CA ILE A 159 -7.61 -12.92 -5.96
C ILE A 159 -6.76 -12.51 -7.17
N PHE A 160 -5.51 -12.99 -7.22
CA PHE A 160 -4.54 -12.64 -8.26
C PHE A 160 -4.22 -13.80 -9.23
N ARG A 161 -4.90 -14.96 -9.15
CA ARG A 161 -4.54 -16.14 -9.97
C ARG A 161 -4.66 -15.90 -11.48
N GLU A 162 -5.51 -15.00 -11.92
CA GLU A 162 -5.65 -14.62 -13.34
C GLU A 162 -4.68 -13.48 -13.75
N PHE A 163 -3.98 -12.87 -12.81
CA PHE A 163 -3.11 -11.70 -13.02
C PHE A 163 -1.62 -12.01 -12.81
N LEU A 164 -1.28 -13.29 -12.62
CA LEU A 164 0.07 -13.84 -12.43
C LEU A 164 0.60 -14.58 -13.68
N GLN A 165 -0.04 -14.42 -14.84
CA GLN A 165 0.41 -14.96 -16.13
C GLN A 165 0.93 -13.85 -17.04
#